data_AF-A0A965UR42-F1
#
_entry.id   AF-A0A965UR42-F1
#
_cell.length_a   1.000
_cell.length_b   1.000
_cell.length_c   1.000
_cell.angle_alpha   90.00
_cell.angle_beta   90.00
_cell.angle_gamma   90.00
#
_symmetry.space_group_name_H-M   'P 1'
#
loop_
_entity.id
_entity.type
_entity.pdbx_description
1 polymer ?
#
loop_
_entity_poly.entity_id
_entity_poly.type
_entity_poly.pdbx_seq_one_letter_code
_entity_poly.pdbx_strand_id
1 'polypeptide(L)'
;SMTTAKQLFLPLTDSTPIQDSFLRSARNDAGKEEQKLITGKRMDVFVAISRAGTAGLTMREMVAISGRGINCWTQPFKDLRQMKVIEATNERRGGGTVHRLRATVVVNEDGSWR
;
A
#
# COMPACT_ATOMS: atom_id res chain seq x y z
N SER A 1 1.80 -57.44 13.16
CA SER A 1 1.17 -56.74 12.02
C SER A 1 1.73 -55.34 11.91
N MET A 2 2.40 -55.01 10.80
CA MET A 2 2.88 -53.65 10.49
C MET A 2 2.13 -53.16 9.25
N THR A 3 1.41 -52.04 9.38
CA THR A 3 0.74 -51.36 8.27
C THR A 3 1.76 -50.57 7.47
N THR A 4 2.16 -51.11 6.32
CA THR A 4 2.95 -50.39 5.31
C THR A 4 2.13 -49.23 4.77
N ALA A 5 2.53 -47.98 5.06
CA ALA A 5 1.95 -46.80 4.43
C ALA A 5 2.31 -46.81 2.94
N LYS A 6 1.31 -46.95 2.06
CA LYS A 6 1.49 -46.75 0.61
C LYS A 6 1.79 -45.28 0.37
N GLN A 7 3.06 -44.95 0.15
CA GLN A 7 3.48 -43.66 -0.35
C GLN A 7 2.96 -43.52 -1.79
N LEU A 8 1.91 -42.71 -1.98
CA LEU A 8 1.38 -42.35 -3.29
C LEU A 8 2.38 -41.41 -3.96
N PHE A 9 3.19 -41.95 -4.87
CA PHE A 9 3.96 -41.12 -5.80
C PHE A 9 2.99 -40.48 -6.79
N LEU A 10 2.76 -39.18 -6.65
CA LEU A 10 2.20 -38.37 -7.73
C LEU A 10 3.22 -38.36 -8.88
N PRO A 11 2.85 -38.75 -10.11
CA PRO A 11 3.75 -38.59 -11.23
C PRO A 11 4.06 -37.09 -11.39
N LEU A 12 5.35 -36.76 -11.36
CA LEU A 12 5.86 -35.46 -11.81
C LEU A 12 5.62 -35.38 -13.32
N THR A 13 4.40 -35.10 -13.74
CA THR A 13 4.12 -34.74 -15.13
C THR A 13 4.77 -33.40 -15.40
N ASP A 14 5.59 -33.37 -16.44
CA ASP A 14 6.32 -32.20 -16.94
C ASP A 14 5.49 -30.92 -16.78
N SER A 15 6.05 -29.97 -16.04
CA SER A 15 5.50 -28.63 -15.81
C SER A 15 5.14 -27.98 -17.14
N THR A 16 3.85 -28.03 -17.48
CA THR A 16 3.31 -27.36 -18.65
C THR A 16 3.55 -25.84 -18.54
N PRO A 17 4.08 -25.16 -19.58
CA PRO A 17 4.33 -23.71 -19.59
C PRO A 17 3.09 -22.85 -19.27
N ILE A 18 1.90 -23.45 -19.41
CA ILE A 18 0.60 -22.85 -19.19
C ILE A 18 0.37 -22.56 -17.68
N GLN A 19 0.83 -23.42 -16.77
CA GLN A 19 0.68 -23.18 -15.33
C GLN A 19 1.58 -22.03 -14.85
N ASP A 20 2.81 -21.94 -15.35
CA ASP A 20 3.74 -20.87 -14.98
C ASP A 20 3.28 -19.48 -15.46
N SER A 21 2.71 -19.39 -16.66
CA SER A 21 2.17 -18.13 -17.20
C SER A 21 0.90 -17.68 -16.48
N PHE A 22 0.04 -18.61 -16.07
CA PHE A 22 -1.15 -18.33 -15.28
C PHE A 22 -0.78 -17.86 -13.86
N LEU A 23 0.14 -18.54 -13.19
CA LEU A 23 0.62 -18.15 -11.85
C LEU A 23 1.35 -16.80 -11.85
N ARG A 24 2.14 -16.49 -12.88
CA ARG A 24 2.76 -15.17 -13.05
C ARG A 24 1.74 -14.07 -13.30
N SER A 25 0.71 -14.33 -14.12
CA SER A 25 -0.38 -13.37 -14.38
C SER A 25 -1.18 -13.09 -13.10
N ALA A 26 -1.60 -14.14 -12.38
CA ALA A 26 -2.30 -14.00 -11.11
C ALA A 26 -1.49 -13.25 -10.05
N ARG A 27 -0.17 -13.52 -9.96
CA ARG A 27 0.74 -12.80 -9.04
C ARG A 27 0.93 -11.33 -9.43
N ASN A 28 1.02 -11.04 -10.72
CA ASN A 28 1.09 -9.66 -11.22
C ASN A 28 -0.21 -8.91 -10.99
N ASP A 29 -1.36 -9.56 -11.12
CA ASP A 29 -2.66 -8.94 -10.93
C ASP A 29 -2.98 -8.73 -9.45
N ALA A 30 -2.67 -9.70 -8.58
CA ALA A 30 -2.74 -9.52 -7.13
C ALA A 30 -1.82 -8.38 -6.65
N GLY A 31 -0.60 -8.29 -7.19
CA GLY A 31 0.32 -7.19 -6.87
C GLY A 31 -0.18 -5.82 -7.35
N LYS A 32 -0.93 -5.76 -8.47
CA LYS A 32 -1.59 -4.52 -8.93
C LYS A 32 -2.80 -4.14 -8.06
N GLU A 33 -3.49 -5.12 -7.48
CA GLU A 33 -4.58 -4.87 -6.54
C GLU A 33 -4.07 -4.42 -5.17
N GLU A 34 -3.01 -5.03 -4.62
CA GLU A 34 -2.37 -4.56 -3.37
C GLU A 34 -1.77 -3.15 -3.50
N GLN A 35 -1.30 -2.79 -4.70
CA GLN A 35 -0.85 -1.42 -5.00
C GLN A 35 -1.97 -0.39 -4.85
N LYS A 36 -3.24 -0.82 -4.85
CA LYS A 36 -4.43 0.00 -4.62
C LYS A 36 -5.01 -0.18 -3.21
N LEU A 37 -4.23 -0.52 -2.19
CA LEU A 37 -4.68 -0.55 -0.80
C LEU A 37 -3.96 0.52 0.03
N ILE A 38 -4.63 1.14 0.99
CA ILE A 38 -4.00 2.07 1.94
C ILE A 38 -3.56 1.25 3.16
N THR A 39 -2.35 0.70 3.12
CA THR A 39 -1.80 -0.17 4.18
C THR A 39 -0.39 0.25 4.60
N GLY A 40 0.07 -0.23 5.77
CA GLY A 40 1.39 0.07 6.31
C GLY A 40 1.67 1.57 6.40
N LYS A 41 2.80 2.02 5.86
CA LYS A 41 3.17 3.46 5.88
C LYS A 41 2.19 4.35 5.11
N ARG A 42 1.43 3.83 4.15
CA ARG A 42 0.36 4.59 3.48
C ARG A 42 -0.79 4.87 4.44
N MET A 43 -1.14 3.89 5.29
CA MET A 43 -2.12 4.09 6.36
C MET A 43 -1.64 5.12 7.38
N ASP A 44 -0.37 5.07 7.80
CA ASP A 44 0.17 6.04 8.75
C ASP A 44 0.04 7.49 8.24
N VAL A 45 0.39 7.71 6.96
CA VAL A 45 0.26 9.01 6.31
C VAL A 45 -1.21 9.43 6.17
N PHE A 46 -2.07 8.50 5.76
CA PHE A 46 -3.52 8.75 5.64
C PHE A 46 -4.09 9.21 6.99
N VAL A 47 -3.86 8.46 8.07
CA VAL A 47 -4.36 8.80 9.41
C VAL A 47 -3.81 10.15 9.88
N ALA A 48 -2.54 10.44 9.65
CA ALA A 48 -1.94 11.72 10.04
C ALA A 48 -2.57 12.91 9.30
N ILE A 49 -2.78 12.80 7.98
CA ILE A 49 -3.43 13.85 7.18
C ILE A 49 -4.90 13.98 7.56
N SER A 50 -5.61 12.87 7.78
CA SER A 50 -7.01 12.87 8.24
C SER A 50 -7.18 13.59 9.58
N ARG A 51 -6.24 13.39 10.52
CA ARG A 51 -6.23 14.11 11.81
C ARG A 51 -5.91 15.59 11.67
N ALA A 52 -5.06 15.97 10.71
CA ALA A 52 -4.78 17.36 10.40
C ALA A 52 -5.95 18.06 9.68
N GLY A 53 -6.90 17.29 9.12
CA GLY A 53 -8.10 17.81 8.48
C GLY A 53 -7.79 18.75 7.32
N THR A 54 -8.51 19.87 7.25
CA THR A 54 -8.36 20.87 6.18
C THR A 54 -7.01 21.59 6.23
N ALA A 55 -6.31 21.59 7.37
CA ALA A 55 -4.97 22.18 7.47
C ALA A 55 -3.94 21.34 6.70
N GLY A 56 -4.15 20.03 6.59
CA GLY A 56 -3.20 19.12 5.96
C GLY A 56 -1.83 19.07 6.66
N LEU A 57 -0.90 18.39 6.01
CA LEU A 57 0.41 18.08 6.58
C LEU A 57 1.49 18.06 5.50
N THR A 58 2.67 18.56 5.84
CA THR A 58 3.90 18.40 5.07
C THR A 58 4.62 17.09 5.44
N MET A 59 5.49 16.59 4.56
CA MET A 59 6.36 15.45 4.90
C MET A 59 7.28 15.74 6.11
N ARG A 60 7.63 17.00 6.35
CA ARG A 60 8.49 17.40 7.48
C ARG A 60 7.74 17.31 8.81
N GLU A 61 6.47 17.72 8.83
CA GLU A 61 5.62 17.51 10.00
C GLU A 61 5.37 16.01 10.23
N MET A 62 5.26 15.19 9.17
CA MET A 62 5.21 13.72 9.32
C MET A 62 6.47 13.16 9.98
N VAL A 63 7.66 13.67 9.64
CA VAL A 63 8.91 13.30 10.31
C VAL A 63 8.86 13.66 11.79
N ALA A 64 8.38 14.85 12.14
CA ALA A 64 8.26 15.28 13.53
C ALA A 64 7.27 14.43 14.34
N ILE A 65 6.13 14.07 13.75
CA ILE A 65 5.10 13.24 14.40
C ILE A 65 5.60 11.81 14.61
N SER A 66 6.29 11.24 13.61
CA SER A 66 6.65 9.82 13.61
C SER A 66 8.03 9.51 14.19
N GLY A 67 8.90 10.52 14.32
CA GLY A 67 10.31 10.34 14.67
C GLY A 67 11.15 9.63 13.59
N ARG A 68 10.59 9.32 12.42
CA ARG A 68 11.30 8.60 11.34
C ARG A 68 11.81 9.56 10.28
N GLY A 69 12.98 9.25 9.71
CA GLY A 69 13.59 10.07 8.66
C GLY A 69 12.71 10.27 7.42
N ILE A 70 12.92 11.38 6.72
CA ILE A 70 12.09 11.83 5.58
C ILE A 70 11.97 10.79 4.46
N ASN A 71 13.02 10.00 4.23
CA ASN A 71 13.05 8.95 3.20
C ASN A 71 12.00 7.86 3.43
N CYS A 72 11.52 7.67 4.67
CA CYS A 72 10.43 6.74 4.95
C CYS A 72 9.09 7.19 4.38
N TRP A 73 8.92 8.49 4.09
CA TRP A 73 7.64 9.13 3.78
C TRP A 73 7.52 9.53 2.31
N THR A 74 8.63 9.69 1.59
CA THR A 74 8.62 10.07 0.17
C THR A 74 7.74 9.15 -0.68
N GLN A 75 7.93 7.82 -0.57
CA GLN A 75 7.17 6.86 -1.36
C GLN A 75 5.69 6.79 -0.94
N PRO A 76 5.32 6.67 0.35
CA PRO A 76 3.93 6.69 0.77
C PRO A 76 3.14 7.94 0.34
N PHE A 77 3.73 9.14 0.45
CA PHE A 77 3.09 10.37 -0.02
C PHE A 77 2.91 10.37 -1.54
N LYS A 78 3.91 9.88 -2.28
CA LYS A 78 3.83 9.75 -3.74
C LYS A 78 2.72 8.78 -4.16
N ASP A 79 2.64 7.62 -3.51
CA ASP A 79 1.65 6.59 -3.81
C ASP A 79 0.24 7.11 -3.57
N LEU A 80 -0.03 7.69 -2.39
CA LEU A 80 -1.35 8.24 -2.06
C LEU A 80 -1.77 9.38 -3.02
N ARG A 81 -0.82 10.17 -3.52
CA ARG A 81 -1.09 11.16 -4.57
C ARG A 81 -1.44 10.52 -5.90
N GLN A 82 -0.72 9.49 -6.32
CA GLN A 82 -1.02 8.74 -7.54
C GLN A 82 -2.38 8.06 -7.47
N MET A 83 -2.74 7.54 -6.29
CA MET A 83 -4.04 6.97 -5.96
C MET A 83 -5.15 8.02 -5.84
N LYS A 84 -4.83 9.32 -5.96
CA LYS A 84 -5.76 10.46 -5.84
C LYS A 84 -6.45 10.58 -4.46
N VAL A 85 -5.90 9.93 -3.44
CA VAL A 85 -6.38 9.98 -2.05
C VAL A 85 -6.04 11.34 -1.43
N ILE A 86 -4.81 11.80 -1.66
CA ILE A 86 -4.33 13.10 -1.20
C ILE A 86 -3.90 13.96 -2.39
N GLU A 87 -3.91 15.27 -2.18
CA GLU A 87 -3.41 16.24 -3.13
C GLU A 87 -2.29 17.09 -2.53
N ALA A 88 -1.40 17.60 -3.38
CA ALA A 88 -0.44 18.61 -2.99
C ALA A 88 -1.07 19.98 -3.25
N THR A 89 -1.03 20.85 -2.25
CA THR A 89 -1.54 22.21 -2.36
C THR A 89 -0.45 23.17 -2.81
N ASN A 90 -0.84 24.42 -3.09
CA ASN A 90 0.12 25.51 -3.32
C ASN A 90 0.70 26.08 -2.02
N GLU A 91 0.22 25.64 -0.85
CA GLU A 91 0.69 26.12 0.46
C GLU A 91 2.05 25.53 0.83
N ARG A 92 2.91 26.37 1.41
CA ARG A 92 4.20 25.98 1.97
C ARG A 92 4.22 26.21 3.48
N ARG A 93 4.73 25.24 4.23
CA ARG A 93 4.87 25.32 5.69
C ARG A 93 6.18 24.68 6.13
N GLY A 94 7.00 25.43 6.87
CA GLY A 94 8.33 24.93 7.30
C GLY A 94 9.22 24.46 6.14
N GLY A 95 9.07 25.05 4.95
CA GLY A 95 9.77 24.67 3.71
C GLY A 95 9.18 23.46 2.96
N GLY A 96 8.20 22.77 3.51
CA GLY A 96 7.51 21.64 2.87
C GLY A 96 6.23 22.05 2.13
N THR A 97 5.83 21.27 1.13
CA THR A 97 4.51 21.39 0.49
C THR A 97 3.45 20.74 1.37
N VAL A 98 2.34 21.43 1.59
CA VAL A 98 1.22 20.90 2.39
C VAL A 98 0.39 19.94 1.55
N HIS A 99 0.13 18.76 2.09
CA HIS A 99 -0.73 17.74 1.50
C HIS A 99 -2.04 17.63 2.27
N ARG A 100 -3.16 17.50 1.55
CA ARG A 100 -4.51 17.41 2.12
C ARG A 100 -5.25 16.21 1.52
N LEU A 101 -6.26 15.72 2.22
CA LEU A 101 -7.21 14.79 1.60
C LEU A 101 -7.95 15.51 0.47
N ARG A 102 -8.10 14.85 -0.68
CA ARG A 102 -8.79 15.45 -1.84
C ARG A 102 -10.31 15.55 -1.64
N ALA A 103 -10.89 14.64 -0.86
CA ALA A 103 -12.31 14.57 -0.50
C ALA A 103 -12.47 13.84 0.84
N THR A 104 -13.71 13.63 1.29
CA THR A 104 -14.00 12.71 2.40
C THR A 104 -13.65 11.31 1.95
N VAL A 105 -12.47 10.82 2.34
CA VAL A 105 -12.02 9.46 2.05
C VAL A 105 -12.35 8.58 3.25
N VAL A 106 -13.11 7.51 3.02
CA VAL A 106 -13.38 6.49 4.04
C VAL A 106 -12.61 5.23 3.68
N VAL A 107 -11.75 4.78 4.60
CA VAL A 107 -10.96 3.57 4.43
C VAL A 107 -11.64 2.42 5.17
N ASN A 108 -11.87 1.31 4.46
CA ASN A 108 -12.46 0.10 5.01
C ASN A 108 -11.40 -0.72 5.77
N GLU A 109 -11.83 -1.74 6.50
CA GLU A 109 -10.95 -2.62 7.29
C GLU A 109 -9.89 -3.34 6.44
N ASP A 110 -10.20 -3.62 5.17
CA ASP A 110 -9.30 -4.26 4.20
C ASP A 110 -8.30 -3.29 3.55
N GLY A 111 -8.37 -1.98 3.88
CA GLY A 111 -7.53 -0.94 3.32
C GLY A 111 -8.00 -0.38 1.97
N SER A 112 -9.11 -0.87 1.41
CA SER A 112 -9.77 -0.22 0.27
C SER A 112 -10.39 1.13 0.69
N TRP A 113 -10.64 2.04 -0.24
CA TRP A 113 -11.23 3.36 0.08
C TRP A 113 -12.29 3.80 -0.93
N ARG A 114 -13.21 4.64 -0.43
CA ARG A 114 -14.21 5.38 -1.21
C ARG A 114 -14.14 6.87 -0.93
#